data_AF-A0A8I2K331-F1
#
_entry.id   AF-A0A8I2K331-F1
#
_cell.length_a   1.000
_cell.length_b   1.000
_cell.length_c   1.000
_cell.angle_alpha   90.00
_cell.angle_beta   90.00
_cell.angle_gamma   90.00
#
_symmetry.space_group_name_H-M   'P 1'
#
loop_
_entity.id
_entity.type
_entity.pdbx_description
1 polymer ?
#
loop_
_entity_poly.entity_id
_entity_poly.type
_entity_poly.pdbx_seq_one_letter_code
_entity_poly.pdbx_strand_id
1 'polypeptide(L)'
;MVYSKNLKKLISIVVIIAFVFYTDVILYSQQGDDITRQFQTAKTEYNDGKYVNSKNRLERVIGTIKEKKLEVERKDILGKCYLLLGAIYEKEGETLLAAENYRKAKEKFGVESIEGVDLDERPIYKRVVKGEIDIDTQFQKAVDEYNNGQYDSSKSTLERIIGTIKVEGLEVEKKDILGKCYLLLGAIYEKKGETLLA
;
A
#
# COMPACT_ATOMS: atom_id res chain seq x y z
N MET A 1 -6.96 61.13 23.74
CA MET A 1 -7.54 60.52 22.51
C MET A 1 -6.66 59.46 21.82
N VAL A 2 -5.42 59.19 22.26
CA VAL A 2 -4.50 58.23 21.60
C VAL A 2 -4.90 56.76 21.80
N TYR A 3 -5.53 56.44 22.94
CA TYR A 3 -5.92 55.06 23.31
C TYR A 3 -6.93 54.42 22.35
N SER A 4 -7.85 55.19 21.75
CA SER A 4 -8.90 54.60 20.88
C SER A 4 -8.37 54.19 19.51
N LYS A 5 -7.27 54.79 19.02
CA LYS A 5 -6.65 54.39 17.74
C LYS A 5 -5.94 53.03 17.86
N ASN A 6 -5.24 52.80 18.96
CA ASN A 6 -4.52 51.54 19.17
C ASN A 6 -5.46 50.38 19.50
N LEU A 7 -6.54 50.65 20.25
CA LEU A 7 -7.58 49.65 20.53
C LEU A 7 -8.30 49.19 19.24
N LYS A 8 -8.65 50.13 18.35
CA LYS A 8 -9.27 49.79 17.05
C LYS A 8 -8.37 48.92 16.19
N LYS A 9 -7.06 49.21 16.13
CA LYS A 9 -6.09 48.39 15.39
C LYS A 9 -5.99 46.98 15.96
N LEU A 10 -5.96 46.84 17.29
CA LEU A 10 -5.88 45.53 17.95
C LEU A 10 -7.11 44.67 17.65
N ILE A 11 -8.31 45.25 17.75
CA ILE A 11 -9.56 44.57 17.44
C ILE A 11 -9.58 44.13 15.96
N SER A 12 -9.17 44.99 15.03
CA SER A 12 -9.10 44.62 13.61
C SER A 12 -8.15 43.45 13.35
N ILE A 13 -6.98 43.42 14.02
CA ILE A 13 -6.02 42.30 13.87
C ILE A 13 -6.64 41.01 14.41
N VAL A 14 -7.28 41.05 15.59
CA VAL A 14 -7.92 39.86 16.18
C VAL A 14 -9.05 39.32 15.29
N VAL A 15 -9.86 40.19 14.70
CA VAL A 15 -10.92 39.79 13.77
C VAL A 15 -10.35 39.16 12.49
N ILE A 16 -9.27 39.71 11.94
CA ILE A 16 -8.60 39.13 10.76
C ILE A 16 -8.04 37.74 11.09
N ILE A 17 -7.37 37.60 12.23
CA ILE A 17 -6.81 36.31 12.67
C ILE A 17 -7.93 35.29 12.87
N ALA A 18 -9.01 35.66 13.57
CA ALA A 18 -10.17 34.79 13.77
C ALA A 18 -10.82 34.39 12.44
N PHE A 19 -10.90 35.31 11.48
CA PHE A 19 -11.44 35.03 10.15
C PHE A 19 -10.56 34.05 9.37
N VAL A 20 -9.23 34.21 9.39
CA VAL A 20 -8.28 33.28 8.76
C VAL A 20 -8.41 31.87 9.34
N PHE A 21 -8.44 31.74 10.67
CA PHE A 21 -8.63 30.44 11.32
C PHE A 21 -9.99 29.83 11.01
N TYR A 22 -11.05 30.65 10.93
CA TYR A 22 -12.39 30.17 10.59
C TYR A 22 -12.49 29.70 9.14
N THR A 23 -11.85 30.41 8.20
CA THR A 23 -11.79 30.00 6.79
C THR A 23 -11.00 28.72 6.61
N ASP A 24 -9.87 28.56 7.31
CA ASP A 24 -9.10 27.31 7.27
C ASP A 24 -9.95 26.14 7.77
N VAL A 25 -10.57 26.26 8.95
CA VAL A 25 -11.41 25.19 9.52
C VAL A 25 -12.56 24.78 8.58
N ILE A 26 -13.24 25.73 7.94
CA ILE A 26 -14.33 25.41 7.00
C ILE A 26 -13.79 24.69 5.77
N LEU A 27 -12.70 25.18 5.17
CA LEU A 27 -12.09 24.56 4.00
C LEU A 27 -11.61 23.13 4.32
N TYR A 28 -11.06 22.91 5.51
CA TYR A 28 -10.63 21.60 5.99
C TYR A 28 -11.81 20.64 6.19
N SER A 29 -12.93 21.10 6.78
CA SER A 29 -14.11 20.24 7.00
C SER A 29 -14.71 19.70 5.69
N GLN A 30 -14.81 20.55 4.66
CA GLN A 30 -15.37 20.16 3.37
C GLN A 30 -14.47 19.16 2.62
N GLN A 31 -13.15 19.24 2.80
CA GLN A 31 -12.20 18.28 2.22
C GLN A 31 -12.22 16.93 2.94
N GLY A 32 -12.45 16.94 4.25
CA GLY A 32 -12.76 15.78 5.07
C GLY A 32 -13.85 14.92 4.44
N ASP A 33 -14.99 15.56 4.15
CA ASP A 33 -16.18 14.92 3.64
C ASP A 33 -16.04 14.37 2.22
N ASP A 34 -15.32 15.07 1.33
CA ASP A 34 -15.17 14.59 -0.05
C ASP A 34 -14.36 13.28 -0.13
N ILE A 35 -13.22 13.19 0.56
CA ILE A 35 -12.39 11.96 0.55
C ILE A 35 -13.19 10.76 1.08
N THR A 36 -13.93 10.95 2.18
CA THR A 36 -14.77 9.89 2.76
C THR A 36 -15.88 9.49 1.80
N ARG A 37 -16.54 10.46 1.17
CA ARG A 37 -17.60 10.20 0.18
C ARG A 37 -17.08 9.45 -1.05
N GLN A 38 -15.91 9.81 -1.56
CA GLN A 38 -15.27 9.11 -2.69
C GLN A 38 -14.95 7.66 -2.32
N PHE A 39 -14.42 7.41 -1.12
CA PHE A 39 -14.18 6.05 -0.65
C PHE A 39 -15.49 5.25 -0.52
N GLN A 40 -16.54 5.81 0.09
CA GLN A 40 -17.83 5.10 0.18
C GLN A 40 -18.43 4.79 -1.20
N THR A 41 -18.27 5.70 -2.15
CA THR A 41 -18.70 5.48 -3.55
C THR A 41 -17.92 4.32 -4.18
N ALA A 42 -16.60 4.26 -3.97
CA ALA A 42 -15.78 3.14 -4.46
C ALA A 42 -16.22 1.81 -3.83
N LYS A 43 -16.53 1.80 -2.52
CA LYS A 43 -17.06 0.62 -1.83
C LYS A 43 -18.37 0.13 -2.46
N THR A 44 -19.30 1.03 -2.77
CA THR A 44 -20.54 0.68 -3.47
C THR A 44 -20.25 0.15 -4.87
N GLU A 45 -19.38 0.80 -5.64
CA GLU A 45 -18.96 0.34 -6.97
C GLU A 45 -18.35 -1.06 -6.92
N TYR A 46 -17.53 -1.36 -5.91
CA TYR A 46 -16.97 -2.69 -5.69
C TYR A 46 -18.05 -3.73 -5.41
N ASN A 47 -19.00 -3.43 -4.52
CA ASN A 47 -20.09 -4.35 -4.17
C ASN A 47 -21.06 -4.57 -5.34
N ASP A 48 -21.23 -3.57 -6.21
CA ASP A 48 -21.98 -3.67 -7.47
C ASP A 48 -21.24 -4.44 -8.57
N GLY A 49 -20.01 -4.91 -8.34
CA GLY A 49 -19.17 -5.57 -9.34
C GLY A 49 -18.52 -4.63 -10.36
N LYS A 50 -18.63 -3.31 -10.17
CA LYS A 50 -18.01 -2.27 -11.03
C LYS A 50 -16.54 -2.06 -10.64
N TYR A 51 -15.74 -3.13 -10.73
CA TYR A 51 -14.37 -3.15 -10.21
C TYR A 51 -13.44 -2.11 -10.84
N VAL A 52 -13.54 -1.87 -12.14
CA VAL A 52 -12.75 -0.84 -12.84
C VAL A 52 -13.06 0.57 -12.31
N ASN A 53 -14.34 0.90 -12.09
CA ASN A 53 -14.74 2.20 -11.56
C ASN A 53 -14.24 2.37 -10.12
N SER A 54 -14.43 1.34 -9.30
CA SER A 54 -13.94 1.32 -7.92
C SER A 54 -12.44 1.52 -7.88
N LYS A 55 -11.65 0.77 -8.66
CA LYS A 55 -10.19 0.88 -8.74
C LYS A 55 -9.75 2.30 -9.09
N ASN A 56 -10.27 2.86 -10.19
CA ASN A 56 -9.95 4.22 -10.64
C ASN A 56 -10.30 5.29 -9.59
N ARG A 57 -11.35 5.05 -8.79
CA ARG A 57 -11.74 5.98 -7.72
C ARG A 57 -10.84 5.84 -6.50
N LEU A 58 -10.51 4.62 -6.09
CA LEU A 58 -9.56 4.35 -5.00
C LEU A 58 -8.18 4.95 -5.29
N GLU A 59 -7.67 4.79 -6.50
CA GLU A 59 -6.40 5.39 -6.93
C GLU A 59 -6.43 6.91 -6.85
N ARG A 60 -7.53 7.56 -7.25
CA ARG A 60 -7.73 9.02 -7.09
C ARG A 60 -7.79 9.44 -5.63
N VAL A 61 -8.45 8.67 -4.77
CA VAL A 61 -8.49 8.94 -3.32
C VAL A 61 -7.08 8.87 -2.73
N ILE A 62 -6.33 7.82 -3.04
CA ILE A 62 -4.94 7.66 -2.60
C ILE A 62 -4.06 8.80 -3.11
N GLY A 63 -4.20 9.16 -4.40
CA GLY A 63 -3.49 10.29 -5.01
C GLY A 63 -3.77 11.59 -4.27
N THR A 64 -5.04 11.89 -4.02
CA THR A 64 -5.47 13.09 -3.27
C THR A 64 -4.88 13.13 -1.86
N ILE A 65 -4.89 12.00 -1.14
CA ILE A 65 -4.32 11.91 0.22
C ILE A 65 -2.81 12.20 0.18
N LYS A 66 -2.07 11.63 -0.78
CA LYS A 66 -0.62 11.83 -0.92
C LYS A 66 -0.26 13.24 -1.35
N GLU A 67 -0.92 13.77 -2.39
CA GLU A 67 -0.69 15.12 -2.91
C GLU A 67 -0.91 16.19 -1.83
N LYS A 68 -1.91 15.97 -0.99
CA LYS A 68 -2.24 16.88 0.12
C LYS A 68 -1.49 16.57 1.42
N LYS A 69 -0.61 15.57 1.44
CA LYS A 69 0.18 15.14 2.60
C LYS A 69 -0.68 14.77 3.83
N LEU A 70 -1.80 14.09 3.59
CA LEU A 70 -2.80 13.69 4.59
C LEU A 70 -2.61 12.25 5.07
N GLU A 71 -1.48 11.59 4.82
CA GLU A 71 -1.29 10.15 5.07
C GLU A 71 -1.40 9.77 6.55
N VAL A 72 -1.02 10.69 7.46
CA VAL A 72 -1.13 10.47 8.90
C VAL A 72 -2.56 10.71 9.38
N GLU A 73 -3.19 11.79 8.93
CA GLU A 73 -4.54 12.17 9.33
C GLU A 73 -5.60 11.19 8.80
N ARG A 74 -5.43 10.74 7.55
CA ARG A 74 -6.36 9.86 6.83
C ARG A 74 -5.80 8.45 6.69
N LYS A 75 -4.99 8.03 7.65
CA LYS A 75 -4.35 6.70 7.71
C LYS A 75 -5.39 5.58 7.60
N ASP A 76 -6.56 5.78 8.20
CA ASP A 76 -7.67 4.82 8.19
C ASP A 76 -8.26 4.62 6.79
N ILE A 77 -8.64 5.71 6.11
CA ILE A 77 -9.18 5.64 4.75
C ILE A 77 -8.12 5.15 3.79
N LEU A 78 -6.88 5.61 3.94
CA LEU A 78 -5.75 5.17 3.11
C LEU A 78 -5.55 3.65 3.19
N GLY A 79 -5.57 3.08 4.40
CA GLY A 79 -5.48 1.64 4.58
C GLY A 79 -6.67 0.88 4.03
N LYS A 80 -7.90 1.38 4.23
CA LYS A 80 -9.11 0.80 3.61
C LYS A 80 -9.06 0.84 2.08
N CYS A 81 -8.50 1.91 1.50
CA CYS A 81 -8.31 1.99 0.06
C CYS A 81 -7.36 0.91 -0.44
N TYR A 82 -6.21 0.73 0.21
CA TYR A 82 -5.28 -0.35 -0.14
C TYR A 82 -5.91 -1.72 0.05
N LEU A 83 -6.67 -1.94 1.13
CA LEU A 83 -7.34 -3.21 1.37
C LEU A 83 -8.35 -3.56 0.26
N LEU A 84 -9.16 -2.59 -0.16
CA LEU A 84 -10.14 -2.78 -1.22
C LEU A 84 -9.48 -2.92 -2.62
N LEU A 85 -8.38 -2.20 -2.87
CA LEU A 85 -7.56 -2.40 -4.07
C LEU A 85 -6.98 -3.82 -4.11
N GLY A 86 -6.46 -4.32 -2.99
CA GLY A 86 -5.96 -5.69 -2.89
C GLY A 86 -7.04 -6.71 -3.26
N ALA A 87 -8.27 -6.48 -2.79
CA ALA A 87 -9.42 -7.30 -3.11
C ALA A 87 -9.83 -7.24 -4.60
N ILE A 88 -9.66 -6.09 -5.24
CA ILE A 88 -9.90 -5.96 -6.69
C ILE A 88 -8.82 -6.72 -7.47
N TYR A 89 -7.54 -6.47 -7.16
CA TYR A 89 -6.43 -7.14 -7.83
C TYR A 89 -6.49 -8.66 -7.72
N GLU A 90 -6.87 -9.18 -6.54
CA GLU A 90 -7.03 -10.64 -6.37
C GLU A 90 -8.18 -11.20 -7.22
N LYS A 91 -9.27 -10.43 -7.41
CA LYS A 91 -10.35 -10.82 -8.33
C LYS A 91 -9.92 -10.76 -9.80
N GLU A 92 -9.03 -9.84 -10.14
CA GLU A 92 -8.43 -9.71 -11.48
C GLU A 92 -7.36 -10.79 -11.75
N GLY A 93 -6.97 -11.59 -10.73
CA GLY A 93 -5.89 -12.57 -10.83
C GLY A 93 -4.49 -11.99 -10.63
N GLU A 94 -4.40 -10.68 -10.37
CA GLU A 94 -3.17 -9.91 -10.14
C GLU A 94 -2.64 -10.15 -8.72
N THR A 95 -2.19 -11.38 -8.48
CA THR A 95 -1.79 -11.89 -7.15
C THR A 95 -0.75 -11.01 -6.46
N LEU A 96 0.17 -10.47 -7.23
CA LEU A 96 1.28 -9.64 -6.77
C LEU A 96 0.81 -8.25 -6.30
N LEU A 97 0.07 -7.56 -7.18
CA LEU A 97 -0.56 -6.28 -6.83
C LEU A 97 -1.53 -6.43 -5.66
N ALA A 98 -2.23 -7.56 -5.56
CA ALA A 98 -3.08 -7.86 -4.42
C ALA A 98 -2.29 -7.95 -3.11
N ALA A 99 -1.23 -8.76 -3.08
CA ALA A 99 -0.39 -8.94 -1.91
C ALA A 99 0.24 -7.63 -1.43
N GLU A 100 0.76 -6.83 -2.35
CA GLU A 100 1.36 -5.53 -2.05
C GLU A 100 0.35 -4.54 -1.45
N ASN A 101 -0.85 -4.48 -2.02
CA ASN A 101 -1.91 -3.63 -1.48
C ASN A 101 -2.39 -4.12 -0.10
N TYR A 102 -2.48 -5.43 0.14
CA TYR A 102 -2.77 -5.95 1.48
C TYR A 102 -1.66 -5.66 2.49
N ARG A 103 -0.40 -5.66 2.07
CA ARG A 103 0.73 -5.28 2.93
C ARG A 103 0.66 -3.80 3.32
N LYS A 104 0.45 -2.93 2.34
CA LYS A 104 0.23 -1.49 2.56
C LYS A 104 -0.97 -1.24 3.48
N ALA A 105 -2.07 -1.98 3.30
CA ALA A 105 -3.21 -1.92 4.20
C ALA A 105 -2.83 -2.31 5.64
N LYS A 106 -2.12 -3.43 5.81
CA LYS A 106 -1.65 -3.91 7.13
C LYS A 106 -0.75 -2.90 7.84
N GLU A 107 0.17 -2.25 7.13
CA GLU A 107 1.05 -1.22 7.69
C GLU A 107 0.30 0.04 8.13
N LYS A 108 -0.66 0.49 7.32
CA LYS A 108 -1.41 1.72 7.61
C LYS A 108 -2.52 1.49 8.62
N PHE A 109 -3.18 0.35 8.56
CA PHE A 109 -4.48 0.18 9.21
C PHE A 109 -4.57 -1.11 10.04
N GLY A 110 -3.48 -1.86 10.16
CA GLY A 110 -3.49 -3.13 10.88
C GLY A 110 -4.31 -4.19 10.15
N VAL A 111 -4.70 -5.23 10.89
CA VAL A 111 -5.57 -6.29 10.37
C VAL A 111 -7.00 -5.91 10.71
N GLU A 112 -7.64 -5.17 9.82
CA GLU A 112 -9.05 -4.80 9.97
C GLU A 112 -9.83 -5.15 8.71
N SER A 113 -11.10 -5.51 8.91
CA SER A 113 -12.10 -5.73 7.87
C SER A 113 -12.72 -4.40 7.40
N ILE A 114 -13.24 -4.37 6.18
CA ILE A 114 -14.14 -3.29 5.75
C ILE A 114 -15.57 -3.78 5.93
N GLU A 115 -16.39 -3.02 6.67
CA GLU A 115 -17.80 -3.34 6.83
C GLU A 115 -18.51 -3.45 5.47
N GLY A 116 -19.16 -4.60 5.25
CA GLY A 116 -19.87 -4.92 4.01
C GLY A 116 -18.98 -5.37 2.86
N VAL A 117 -17.70 -5.71 3.13
CA VAL A 117 -16.79 -6.33 2.16
C VAL A 117 -16.26 -7.63 2.77
N ASP A 118 -16.59 -8.75 2.13
CA ASP A 118 -16.07 -10.05 2.55
C ASP A 118 -14.61 -10.22 2.07
N LEU A 119 -13.71 -10.27 3.05
CA LEU A 119 -12.28 -10.52 2.87
C LEU A 119 -11.85 -11.87 3.47
N ASP A 120 -12.74 -12.55 4.19
CA ASP A 120 -12.43 -13.75 4.97
C ASP A 120 -12.28 -14.99 4.09
N GLU A 121 -12.68 -14.92 2.82
CA GLU A 121 -12.46 -15.98 1.84
C GLU A 121 -11.26 -15.74 0.92
N ARG A 122 -10.51 -14.64 1.13
CA ARG A 122 -9.46 -14.23 0.20
C ARG A 122 -8.10 -14.89 0.50
N PRO A 123 -7.65 -15.87 -0.33
CA PRO A 123 -6.44 -16.63 -0.05
C PRO A 123 -5.17 -15.75 0.01
N ILE A 124 -5.05 -14.71 -0.80
CA ILE A 124 -3.87 -13.83 -0.78
C ILE A 124 -3.87 -12.96 0.47
N TYR A 125 -5.03 -12.39 0.84
CA TYR A 125 -5.17 -11.65 2.09
C TYR A 125 -4.78 -12.50 3.30
N LYS A 126 -5.28 -13.74 3.39
CA LYS A 126 -4.91 -14.69 4.47
C LYS A 126 -3.41 -14.93 4.55
N ARG A 127 -2.77 -15.16 3.41
CA ARG A 127 -1.32 -15.38 3.35
C ARG A 127 -0.54 -14.13 3.80
N VAL A 128 -0.95 -12.93 3.40
CA VAL A 128 -0.32 -11.67 3.86
C VAL A 128 -0.52 -11.42 5.35
N VAL A 129 -1.72 -11.66 5.87
CA VAL A 129 -2.02 -11.53 7.31
C VAL A 129 -1.17 -12.48 8.13
N LYS A 130 -1.03 -13.74 7.69
CA LYS A 130 -0.19 -14.78 8.30
C LYS A 130 1.32 -14.60 8.07
N GLY A 131 1.73 -13.65 7.22
CA GLY A 131 3.15 -13.43 6.90
C GLY A 131 3.75 -14.43 5.91
N GLU A 132 2.91 -15.19 5.21
CA GLU A 132 3.33 -16.23 4.24
C GLU A 132 3.76 -15.62 2.87
N ILE A 133 3.46 -14.34 2.60
CA ILE A 133 3.94 -13.57 1.42
C ILE A 133 4.96 -12.51 1.86
N ASP A 134 5.96 -12.95 2.60
CA ASP A 134 7.12 -12.16 2.94
C ASP A 134 8.30 -12.58 2.05
N ILE A 135 8.83 -11.64 1.27
CA ILE A 135 9.96 -11.88 0.36
C ILE A 135 11.19 -12.27 1.17
N ASP A 136 11.38 -11.70 2.35
CA ASP A 136 12.50 -11.99 3.24
C ASP A 136 12.40 -13.43 3.79
N THR A 137 11.22 -13.85 4.25
CA THR A 137 10.95 -15.24 4.66
C THR A 137 11.09 -16.23 3.49
N GLN A 138 10.61 -15.89 2.29
CA GLN A 138 10.77 -16.74 1.10
C GLN A 138 12.25 -16.86 0.69
N PHE A 139 13.03 -15.79 0.83
CA PHE A 139 14.46 -15.83 0.60
C PHE A 139 15.15 -16.72 1.64
N GLN A 140 14.80 -16.60 2.93
CA GLN A 140 15.35 -17.48 3.97
C GLN A 140 15.01 -18.95 3.71
N LYS A 141 13.78 -19.25 3.28
CA LYS A 141 13.41 -20.60 2.85
C LYS A 141 14.30 -21.10 1.71
N ALA A 142 14.58 -20.27 0.70
CA ALA A 142 15.46 -20.66 -0.40
C ALA A 142 16.90 -20.95 0.09
N VAL A 143 17.40 -20.19 1.07
CA VAL A 143 18.69 -20.44 1.73
C VAL A 143 18.68 -21.79 2.47
N ASP A 144 17.62 -22.09 3.21
CA ASP A 144 17.50 -23.36 3.93
C ASP A 144 17.41 -24.56 2.96
N GLU A 145 16.64 -24.42 1.86
CA GLU A 145 16.58 -25.40 0.78
C GLU A 145 17.97 -25.65 0.15
N TYR A 146 18.74 -24.58 -0.10
CA TYR A 146 20.11 -24.68 -0.62
C TYR A 146 21.04 -25.44 0.33
N ASN A 147 21.03 -25.06 1.62
CA ASN A 147 21.87 -25.68 2.64
C ASN A 147 21.55 -27.16 2.86
N ASN A 148 20.30 -27.56 2.62
CA ASN A 148 19.84 -28.94 2.68
C ASN A 148 20.06 -29.73 1.37
N GLY A 149 20.73 -29.14 0.37
CA GLY A 149 21.00 -29.78 -0.93
C GLY A 149 19.78 -29.85 -1.86
N GLN A 150 18.68 -29.18 -1.52
CA GLN A 150 17.45 -29.13 -2.31
C GLN A 150 17.53 -28.04 -3.39
N TYR A 151 18.52 -28.16 -4.28
CA TYR A 151 18.89 -27.10 -5.22
C TYR A 151 17.78 -26.71 -6.21
N ASP A 152 16.99 -27.66 -6.69
CA ASP A 152 15.87 -27.36 -7.62
C ASP A 152 14.71 -26.62 -6.94
N SER A 153 14.44 -26.94 -5.66
CA SER A 153 13.43 -26.22 -4.87
C SER A 153 13.90 -24.79 -4.58
N SER A 154 15.16 -24.65 -4.16
CA SER A 154 15.80 -23.35 -3.92
C SER A 154 15.77 -22.49 -5.18
N LYS A 155 16.19 -23.04 -6.34
CA LYS A 155 16.14 -22.37 -7.64
C LYS A 155 14.73 -21.86 -7.98
N SER A 156 13.74 -22.75 -7.88
CA SER A 156 12.33 -22.42 -8.17
C SER A 156 11.79 -21.31 -7.26
N THR A 157 12.22 -21.28 -6.00
CA THR A 157 11.86 -20.23 -5.04
C THR A 157 12.55 -18.91 -5.38
N LEU A 158 13.83 -18.92 -5.73
CA LEU A 158 14.59 -17.71 -6.12
C LEU A 158 14.07 -17.10 -7.41
N GLU A 159 13.77 -17.90 -8.43
CA GLU A 159 13.20 -17.42 -9.70
C GLU A 159 11.84 -16.75 -9.50
N ARG A 160 11.01 -17.29 -8.60
CA ARG A 160 9.73 -16.69 -8.20
C ARG A 160 9.92 -15.35 -7.49
N ILE A 161 10.88 -15.26 -6.57
CA ILE A 161 11.21 -14.02 -5.87
C ILE A 161 11.71 -12.96 -6.88
N ILE A 162 12.61 -13.33 -7.77
CA ILE A 162 13.16 -12.42 -8.80
C ILE A 162 12.06 -11.96 -9.75
N GLY A 163 11.21 -12.87 -10.22
CA GLY A 163 10.06 -12.54 -11.05
C GLY A 163 9.12 -11.55 -10.36
N THR A 164 8.86 -11.78 -9.06
CA THR A 164 8.06 -10.87 -8.23
C THR A 164 8.68 -9.49 -8.14
N ILE A 165 9.98 -9.38 -7.81
CA ILE A 165 10.67 -8.09 -7.67
C ILE A 165 10.67 -7.31 -8.99
N LYS A 166 10.87 -7.97 -10.13
CA LYS A 166 10.88 -7.33 -11.46
C LYS A 166 9.49 -6.88 -11.90
N VAL A 167 8.47 -7.72 -11.73
CA VAL A 167 7.09 -7.41 -12.16
C VAL A 167 6.51 -6.27 -11.32
N GLU A 168 6.84 -6.22 -10.03
CA GLU A 168 6.33 -5.19 -9.11
C GLU A 168 7.13 -3.88 -9.15
N GLY A 169 8.19 -3.77 -9.97
CA GLY A 169 9.01 -2.56 -10.03
C GLY A 169 9.79 -2.27 -8.74
N LEU A 170 10.08 -3.32 -7.95
CA LEU A 170 10.72 -3.21 -6.63
C LEU A 170 12.25 -3.32 -6.71
N GLU A 171 12.86 -3.23 -7.90
CA GLU A 171 14.29 -3.47 -8.08
C GLU A 171 15.17 -2.50 -7.28
N VAL A 172 14.68 -1.27 -7.05
CA VAL A 172 15.38 -0.27 -6.23
C VAL A 172 15.20 -0.56 -4.74
N GLU A 173 13.96 -0.86 -4.31
CA GLU A 173 13.61 -1.06 -2.90
C GLU A 173 14.16 -2.38 -2.36
N LYS A 174 14.07 -3.46 -3.14
CA LYS A 174 14.50 -4.81 -2.79
C LYS A 174 15.83 -5.19 -3.45
N LYS A 175 16.65 -4.20 -3.83
CA LYS A 175 17.95 -4.40 -4.49
C LYS A 175 18.87 -5.39 -3.77
N ASP A 176 18.90 -5.33 -2.44
CA ASP A 176 19.72 -6.21 -1.61
C ASP A 176 19.28 -7.68 -1.74
N ILE A 177 17.99 -7.95 -1.57
CA ILE A 177 17.43 -9.30 -1.73
C ILE A 177 17.60 -9.79 -3.16
N LEU A 178 17.35 -8.92 -4.14
CA LEU A 178 17.51 -9.26 -5.57
C LEU A 178 18.95 -9.67 -5.88
N GLY A 179 19.93 -8.91 -5.38
CA GLY A 179 21.35 -9.25 -5.49
C GLY A 179 21.69 -10.60 -4.84
N LYS A 180 21.19 -10.83 -3.62
CA LYS A 180 21.36 -12.12 -2.92
C LYS A 180 20.71 -13.28 -3.66
N CYS A 181 19.55 -13.07 -4.31
CA CYS A 181 18.90 -14.10 -5.11
C CYS A 181 19.76 -14.51 -6.31
N TYR A 182 20.35 -13.55 -7.03
CA TYR A 182 21.24 -13.86 -8.14
C TYR A 182 22.52 -14.55 -7.69
N LEU A 183 23.11 -14.13 -6.57
CA LEU A 183 24.29 -14.80 -6.00
C LEU A 183 24.00 -16.26 -5.64
N LEU A 184 22.87 -16.52 -4.98
CA LEU A 184 22.49 -17.87 -4.59
C LEU A 184 22.11 -18.73 -5.79
N LEU A 185 21.45 -18.18 -6.80
CA LEU A 185 21.24 -18.85 -8.08
C LEU A 185 22.56 -19.23 -8.74
N GLY A 186 23.53 -18.32 -8.79
CA GLY A 186 24.87 -18.61 -9.30
C GLY A 186 25.53 -19.79 -8.59
N ALA A 187 25.44 -19.82 -7.26
CA ALA A 187 25.95 -20.93 -6.46
C ALA A 187 25.21 -22.26 -6.74
N ILE A 188 23.90 -22.22 -7.01
CA ILE A 188 23.13 -23.40 -7.43
C ILE A 188 23.61 -23.90 -8.79
N TYR A 189 23.77 -23.01 -9.76
CA TYR A 189 24.25 -23.33 -11.11
C TYR A 189 25.65 -23.98 -11.06
N GLU A 190 26.57 -23.42 -10.28
CA GLU A 190 27.90 -24.01 -10.06
C GLU A 190 27.82 -25.42 -9.45
N LYS A 191 26.98 -25.62 -8.43
CA LYS A 191 26.78 -26.92 -7.79
C LYS A 191 26.18 -27.96 -8.74
N LYS A 192 25.33 -27.54 -9.67
CA LYS A 192 24.68 -28.41 -10.66
C LYS A 192 25.52 -28.63 -11.93
N GLY A 193 26.61 -27.88 -12.13
CA GLY A 193 27.38 -27.90 -13.38
C GLY A 193 26.60 -27.32 -14.58
N GLU A 194 25.62 -26.46 -14.32
CA GLU A 194 24.78 -25.78 -15.31
C GLU A 194 25.30 -24.34 -15.53
N THR A 195 25.28 -23.83 -16.77
CA THR A 195 25.71 -22.45 -17.07
C THR A 195 24.54 -21.47 -16.98
N LEU A 196 24.75 -20.31 -16.35
CA LEU A 196 23.80 -19.19 -16.34
C LEU A 196 23.71 -18.61 -17.77
N LEU A 197 22.61 -18.85 -18.47
CA LEU A 197 22.31 -18.13 -19.71
C LEU A 197 21.84 -16.72 -19.33
N ALA A 198 22.73 -15.75 -19.59
CA ALA A 198 22.51 -14.32 -19.38
C ALA A 198 21.43 -13.74 -20.32
#